data_AF-A0AAW8VKM2-F1
#
_entry.id   AF-A0AAW8VKM2-F1
#
_cell.length_a   1.000
_cell.length_b   1.000
_cell.length_c   1.000
_cell.angle_alpha   90.00
_cell.angle_beta   90.00
_cell.angle_gamma   90.00
#
_symmetry.space_group_name_H-M   'P 1'
#
loop_
_entity.id
_entity.type
_entity.pdbx_description
1 polymer ?
#
loop_
_entity_poly.entity_id
_entity_poly.type
_entity_poly.pdbx_seq_one_letter_code
_entity_poly.pdbx_strand_id
1 'polypeptide(L)'
;MMNRILSLLTLFFFSVVVSAADIKLNTRNLPANAVTEAQQKTAKVMDKLLLANDSIRENIQIVITNRYLELREIHLNYDERNKTIEARGLPKEVEAEELERSYYQYNSDLYRSRFGYEAWLSFYLNDKQVETIKDAMTYNLFHIRYDDFMDLLPNLTESDKNRVYHWLVEARKMKNK
;
A
#
# COMPACT_ATOMS: atom_id res chain seq x y z
N MET A 1 -42.30 -20.75 47.52
CA MET A 1 -41.50 -21.91 47.07
C MET A 1 -41.29 -21.75 45.57
N MET A 2 -40.20 -21.16 45.11
CA MET A 2 -38.85 -21.72 44.95
C MET A 2 -38.74 -22.86 43.93
N ASN A 3 -38.02 -22.54 42.84
CA ASN A 3 -37.28 -23.38 41.88
C ASN A 3 -38.02 -24.27 40.87
N ARG A 4 -37.77 -24.01 39.58
CA ARG A 4 -36.96 -24.91 38.72
C ARG A 4 -36.63 -24.28 37.35
N ILE A 5 -35.34 -24.09 37.17
CA ILE A 5 -34.55 -23.90 35.94
C ILE A 5 -34.91 -24.98 34.89
N LEU A 6 -35.06 -24.64 33.60
CA LEU A 6 -34.30 -25.23 32.46
C LEU A 6 -34.73 -24.70 31.07
N SER A 7 -33.77 -24.02 30.41
CA SER A 7 -33.40 -24.10 28.98
C SER A 7 -34.42 -23.95 27.85
N LEU A 8 -34.23 -22.92 27.01
CA LEU A 8 -33.73 -23.06 25.62
C LEU A 8 -33.75 -21.69 24.92
N LEU A 9 -32.73 -20.87 25.21
CA LEU A 9 -32.40 -19.70 24.41
C LEU A 9 -31.04 -19.97 23.77
N THR A 10 -31.02 -20.87 22.79
CA THR A 10 -29.85 -21.12 21.95
C THR A 10 -29.72 -19.96 20.97
N LEU A 11 -29.05 -18.90 21.43
CA LEU A 11 -28.50 -17.87 20.56
C LEU A 11 -27.44 -18.56 19.69
N PHE A 12 -27.78 -18.82 18.43
CA PHE A 12 -26.88 -19.41 17.45
C PHE A 12 -25.77 -18.37 17.17
N PHE A 13 -24.65 -18.48 17.86
CA PHE A 13 -23.40 -17.82 17.49
C PHE A 13 -22.95 -18.44 16.16
N PHE A 14 -23.49 -17.93 15.05
CA PHE A 14 -22.89 -18.17 13.75
C PHE A 14 -21.59 -17.37 13.73
N SER A 15 -20.52 -17.97 14.21
CA SER A 15 -19.18 -17.53 13.84
C SER A 15 -19.08 -17.74 12.33
N VAL A 16 -19.38 -16.69 11.57
CA VAL A 16 -19.04 -16.64 10.15
C VAL A 16 -17.53 -16.75 10.12
N VAL A 17 -17.04 -17.96 9.86
CA VAL A 17 -15.66 -18.14 9.44
C VAL A 17 -15.63 -17.54 8.05
N VAL A 18 -15.24 -16.27 7.96
CA VAL A 18 -14.90 -15.66 6.68
C VAL A 18 -13.67 -16.42 6.19
N SER A 19 -13.89 -17.42 5.34
CA SER A 19 -12.82 -17.95 4.50
C SER A 19 -12.41 -16.80 3.59
N ALA A 20 -11.29 -16.18 3.91
CA ALA A 20 -10.62 -15.26 3.04
C ALA A 20 -10.49 -15.89 1.65
N ALA A 21 -11.00 -15.22 0.61
CA ALA A 21 -10.83 -15.69 -0.75
C ALA A 21 -9.33 -15.81 -1.05
N ASP A 22 -8.91 -16.94 -1.63
CA ASP A 22 -7.51 -17.17 -1.99
C ASP A 22 -7.05 -16.07 -2.96
N ILE A 23 -6.19 -15.18 -2.48
CA ILE A 23 -5.61 -14.12 -3.31
C ILE A 23 -4.62 -14.78 -4.24
N LYS A 24 -4.73 -14.51 -5.54
CA LYS A 24 -3.82 -15.07 -6.55
C LYS A 24 -2.74 -14.06 -6.90
N LEU A 25 -1.51 -14.54 -7.02
CA LEU A 25 -0.40 -13.76 -7.57
C LEU A 25 -0.69 -13.44 -9.04
N ASN A 26 -0.67 -12.16 -9.39
CA ASN A 26 -0.89 -11.71 -10.76
C ASN A 26 0.42 -11.78 -11.54
N THR A 27 0.59 -12.83 -12.34
CA THR A 27 1.75 -13.01 -13.23
C THR A 27 1.39 -12.85 -14.71
N ARG A 28 0.13 -12.56 -15.02
CA ARG A 28 -0.38 -12.57 -16.40
C ARG A 28 0.27 -11.44 -17.21
N ASN A 29 0.87 -11.79 -18.33
CA ASN A 29 1.53 -10.86 -19.26
C ASN A 29 2.70 -10.07 -18.63
N LEU A 30 3.23 -10.53 -17.49
CA LEU A 30 4.39 -9.90 -16.85
C LEU A 30 5.65 -10.70 -17.12
N PRO A 31 6.79 -10.04 -17.35
CA PRO A 31 8.05 -10.74 -17.53
C PRO A 31 8.51 -11.36 -16.20
N ALA A 32 9.15 -12.53 -16.26
CA ALA A 32 9.52 -13.30 -15.08
C ALA A 32 10.44 -12.53 -14.11
N ASN A 33 11.33 -11.67 -14.62
CA ASN A 33 12.19 -10.83 -13.80
C ASN A 33 11.40 -9.82 -12.96
N ALA A 34 10.33 -9.23 -13.49
CA ALA A 34 9.48 -8.31 -12.73
C ALA A 34 8.82 -9.00 -11.54
N VAL A 35 8.35 -10.23 -11.73
CA VAL A 35 7.78 -11.06 -10.65
C VAL A 35 8.83 -11.36 -9.59
N THR A 36 10.02 -11.81 -9.99
CA THR A 36 11.13 -12.10 -9.08
C THR A 36 11.56 -10.85 -8.28
N GLU A 37 11.72 -9.70 -8.93
CA GLU A 37 12.08 -8.44 -8.27
C GLU A 37 11.01 -8.00 -7.26
N ALA A 38 9.73 -8.12 -7.62
CA ALA A 38 8.63 -7.82 -6.71
C ALA A 38 8.64 -8.75 -5.49
N GLN A 39 8.85 -10.06 -5.69
CA GLN A 39 8.95 -11.04 -4.61
C GLN A 39 10.14 -10.74 -3.67
N GLN A 40 11.29 -10.34 -4.22
CA GLN A 40 12.46 -9.95 -3.40
C GLN A 40 12.19 -8.70 -2.57
N LYS A 41 11.51 -7.70 -3.13
CA LYS A 41 11.08 -6.51 -2.38
C LYS A 41 10.06 -6.88 -1.30
N THR A 42 9.09 -7.73 -1.63
CA THR A 42 8.11 -8.25 -0.67
C THR A 42 8.80 -8.98 0.49
N ALA A 43 9.77 -9.85 0.22
CA ALA A 43 10.48 -10.58 1.28
C ALA A 43 11.09 -9.63 2.32
N LYS A 44 11.75 -8.55 1.86
CA LYS A 44 12.32 -7.52 2.75
C LYS A 44 11.28 -6.80 3.61
N VAL A 45 10.06 -6.63 3.09
CA VAL A 45 8.93 -6.08 3.86
C VAL A 45 8.43 -7.10 4.88
N MET A 46 8.28 -8.37 4.47
CA MET A 46 7.83 -9.46 5.33
C MET A 46 8.79 -9.74 6.48
N ASP A 47 10.09 -9.53 6.32
CA ASP A 47 11.09 -9.62 7.39
C ASP A 47 10.82 -8.64 8.55
N LYS A 48 10.09 -7.55 8.30
CA LYS A 48 9.70 -6.57 9.31
C LYS A 48 8.36 -6.90 9.99
N LEU A 49 7.65 -7.91 9.50
CA LEU A 49 6.30 -8.24 9.94
C LEU A 49 6.27 -9.56 10.71
N LEU A 50 5.84 -9.49 11.97
CA LEU A 50 5.64 -10.66 12.80
C LEU A 50 4.21 -11.17 12.63
N LEU A 51 4.05 -12.27 11.87
CA LEU A 51 2.79 -12.97 11.66
C LEU A 51 2.89 -14.42 12.14
N ALA A 52 1.98 -14.84 13.03
CA ALA A 52 1.97 -16.19 13.59
C ALA A 52 1.20 -17.21 12.73
N ASN A 53 0.33 -16.75 11.82
CA ASN A 53 -0.52 -17.60 10.99
C ASN A 53 0.06 -17.66 9.56
N ASP A 54 0.39 -18.87 9.10
CA ASP A 54 1.03 -19.10 7.81
C ASP A 54 0.14 -18.75 6.61
N SER A 55 -1.17 -19.03 6.69
CA SER A 55 -2.12 -18.66 5.63
C SER A 55 -2.27 -17.14 5.51
N ILE A 56 -2.31 -16.42 6.64
CA ILE A 56 -2.31 -14.95 6.63
C ILE A 56 -0.99 -14.42 6.05
N ARG A 57 0.15 -15.02 6.42
CA ARG A 57 1.47 -14.66 5.89
C ARG A 57 1.54 -14.82 4.37
N GLU A 58 1.04 -15.94 3.84
CA GLU A 58 0.98 -16.20 2.39
C GLU A 58 0.12 -15.16 1.67
N ASN A 59 -1.10 -14.91 2.17
CA ASN A 59 -1.99 -13.91 1.59
C ASN A 59 -1.35 -12.51 1.57
N ILE A 60 -0.72 -12.09 2.66
CA ILE A 60 -0.04 -10.79 2.73
C ILE A 60 1.15 -10.72 1.78
N GLN A 61 1.94 -11.79 1.67
CA GLN A 61 3.02 -11.85 0.68
C GLN A 61 2.49 -11.68 -0.74
N ILE A 62 1.36 -12.31 -1.09
CA ILE A 62 0.74 -12.16 -2.41
C ILE A 62 0.23 -10.73 -2.61
N VAL A 63 -0.44 -10.15 -1.62
CA VAL A 63 -0.97 -8.76 -1.68
C VAL A 63 0.15 -7.74 -1.92
N ILE A 64 1.24 -7.82 -1.15
CA ILE A 64 2.37 -6.89 -1.29
C ILE A 64 3.07 -7.10 -2.64
N THR A 65 3.24 -8.35 -3.08
CA THR A 65 3.86 -8.65 -4.38
C THR A 65 3.01 -8.09 -5.52
N ASN A 66 1.69 -8.30 -5.49
CA ASN A 66 0.77 -7.73 -6.47
C ASN A 66 0.83 -6.20 -6.47
N ARG A 67 0.96 -5.55 -5.29
CA ARG A 67 1.10 -4.09 -5.23
C ARG A 67 2.37 -3.60 -5.91
N TYR A 68 3.51 -4.27 -5.72
CA TYR A 68 4.74 -3.91 -6.42
C TYR A 68 4.63 -4.05 -7.94
N LEU A 69 3.95 -5.11 -8.41
CA LEU A 69 3.73 -5.34 -9.84
C LEU A 69 2.78 -4.30 -10.44
N GLU A 70 1.68 -4.00 -9.76
CA GLU A 70 0.72 -2.98 -10.19
C GLU A 70 1.36 -1.59 -10.28
N LEU A 71 2.10 -1.17 -9.25
CA LEU A 71 2.85 0.09 -9.27
C LEU A 71 3.83 0.16 -10.44
N ARG A 72 4.61 -0.92 -10.64
CA ARG A 72 5.56 -1.01 -11.76
C ARG A 72 4.86 -0.78 -13.10
N GLU A 73 3.74 -1.45 -13.34
CA GLU A 73 2.99 -1.29 -14.60
C GLU A 73 2.45 0.13 -14.77
N ILE A 74 1.94 0.77 -13.70
CA ILE A 74 1.46 2.16 -13.76
C ILE A 74 2.61 3.11 -14.15
N HIS A 75 3.79 2.94 -13.55
CA HIS A 75 4.98 3.74 -13.90
C HIS A 75 5.44 3.50 -15.34
N LEU A 76 5.54 2.24 -15.77
CA LEU A 76 5.95 1.91 -17.14
C LEU A 76 4.98 2.46 -18.18
N ASN A 77 3.68 2.31 -17.97
CA ASN A 77 2.66 2.84 -18.86
C ASN A 77 2.72 4.37 -18.96
N TYR A 78 3.06 5.06 -17.86
CA TYR A 78 3.29 6.50 -17.88
C TYR A 78 4.54 6.88 -18.68
N ASP A 79 5.66 6.22 -18.43
CA ASP A 79 6.93 6.47 -19.13
C ASP A 79 6.81 6.19 -20.63
N GLU A 80 6.19 5.07 -21.02
CA GLU A 80 5.98 4.71 -22.43
C GLU A 80 5.04 5.68 -23.14
N ARG A 81 3.97 6.12 -22.47
CA ARG A 81 3.04 7.11 -23.00
C ARG A 81 3.75 8.45 -23.22
N ASN A 82 4.55 8.92 -22.26
CA ASN A 82 5.29 10.17 -22.39
C ASN A 82 6.34 10.09 -23.49
N LYS A 83 7.12 9.00 -23.57
CA LYS A 83 8.05 8.77 -24.70
C LYS A 83 7.33 8.81 -26.05
N THR A 84 6.13 8.25 -26.11
CA THR A 84 5.31 8.26 -27.33
C THR A 84 4.79 9.66 -27.66
N ILE A 85 4.50 10.50 -26.68
CA ILE A 85 4.09 11.90 -26.88
C ILE A 85 5.29 12.70 -27.42
N GLU A 86 6.44 12.62 -26.74
CA GLU A 86 7.67 13.34 -27.09
C GLU A 86 8.20 12.96 -28.49
N ALA A 87 8.08 11.68 -28.87
CA ALA A 87 8.52 11.21 -30.18
C ALA A 87 7.69 11.74 -31.37
N ARG A 88 6.52 12.36 -31.13
CA ARG A 88 5.66 12.89 -32.20
C ARG A 88 6.15 14.23 -32.76
N GLY A 89 7.02 14.95 -32.04
CA GLY A 89 7.51 16.27 -32.46
C GLY A 89 6.40 17.32 -32.57
N LEU A 90 5.50 17.35 -31.58
CA LEU A 90 4.38 18.29 -31.52
C LEU A 90 4.86 19.74 -31.26
N PRO A 91 4.05 20.75 -31.60
CA PRO A 91 4.28 22.11 -31.10
C PRO A 91 4.37 22.12 -29.57
N LYS A 92 5.25 22.96 -29.01
CA LYS A 92 5.60 22.94 -27.58
C LYS A 92 4.39 23.06 -26.65
N GLU A 93 3.44 23.94 -26.97
CA GLU A 93 2.22 24.11 -26.17
C GLU A 93 1.34 22.85 -26.19
N VAL A 94 1.21 22.22 -27.36
CA VAL A 94 0.42 20.98 -27.52
C VAL A 94 1.08 19.80 -26.81
N GLU A 95 2.41 19.68 -26.90
CA GLU A 95 3.17 18.67 -26.17
C GLU A 95 3.01 18.82 -24.66
N ALA A 96 3.13 20.04 -24.14
CA ALA A 96 2.96 20.33 -22.71
C ALA A 96 1.58 19.92 -22.20
N GLU A 97 0.51 20.24 -22.95
CA GLU A 97 -0.84 19.83 -22.59
C GLU A 97 -1.04 18.30 -22.62
N GLU A 98 -0.48 17.59 -23.60
CA GLU A 98 -0.55 16.13 -23.68
C GLU A 98 0.20 15.46 -22.51
N LEU A 99 1.38 15.97 -22.16
CA LEU A 99 2.15 15.50 -21.01
C LEU A 99 1.42 15.78 -19.69
N GLU A 100 0.74 16.92 -19.58
CA GLU A 100 -0.09 17.24 -18.41
C GLU A 100 -1.29 16.28 -18.30
N ARG A 101 -1.99 16.01 -19.41
CA ARG A 101 -3.05 14.98 -19.47
C ARG A 101 -2.53 13.61 -19.07
N SER A 102 -1.34 13.23 -19.55
CA SER A 102 -0.67 11.98 -19.20
C SER A 102 -0.36 11.89 -17.69
N TYR A 103 0.07 12.99 -17.09
CA TYR A 103 0.32 13.10 -15.65
C TYR A 103 -0.96 12.99 -14.82
N TYR A 104 -2.07 13.62 -15.24
CA TYR A 104 -3.35 13.45 -14.56
C TYR A 104 -3.86 12.02 -14.62
N GLN A 105 -3.73 11.35 -15.77
CA GLN A 105 -4.09 9.94 -15.90
C GLN A 105 -3.25 9.07 -14.96
N TYR A 106 -1.93 9.27 -14.94
CA TYR A 106 -1.02 8.58 -14.04
C TYR A 106 -1.42 8.72 -12.57
N ASN A 107 -1.67 9.94 -12.10
CA ASN A 107 -2.14 10.16 -10.72
C ASN A 107 -3.50 9.52 -10.44
N SER A 108 -4.38 9.48 -11.43
CA SER A 108 -5.69 8.83 -11.34
C SER A 108 -5.54 7.32 -11.16
N ASP A 109 -4.63 6.68 -11.90
CA ASP A 109 -4.36 5.24 -11.82
C ASP A 109 -3.72 4.86 -10.48
N LEU A 110 -2.76 5.66 -9.99
CA LEU A 110 -2.19 5.49 -8.65
C LEU A 110 -3.27 5.65 -7.55
N TYR A 111 -4.15 6.64 -7.68
CA TYR A 111 -5.22 6.88 -6.72
C TYR A 111 -6.22 5.73 -6.67
N ARG A 112 -6.68 5.23 -7.83
CA ARG A 112 -7.64 4.13 -7.92
C ARG A 112 -7.07 2.82 -7.38
N SER A 113 -5.81 2.52 -7.70
CA SER A 113 -5.15 1.27 -7.29
C SER A 113 -4.92 1.17 -5.77
N ARG A 114 -4.76 2.31 -5.09
CA ARG A 114 -4.49 2.36 -3.65
C ARG A 114 -5.59 1.70 -2.79
N PHE A 115 -6.86 1.94 -3.10
CA PHE A 115 -7.96 1.51 -2.22
C PHE A 115 -8.08 -0.01 -2.12
N GLY A 116 -7.90 -0.72 -3.25
CA GLY A 116 -7.91 -2.18 -3.26
C GLY A 116 -6.83 -2.76 -2.37
N TYR A 117 -5.61 -2.20 -2.46
CA TYR A 117 -4.49 -2.60 -1.62
C TYR A 117 -4.74 -2.38 -0.13
N GLU A 118 -5.21 -1.19 0.26
CA GLU A 118 -5.51 -0.88 1.68
C GLU A 118 -6.63 -1.77 2.23
N ALA A 119 -7.66 -2.05 1.43
CA ALA A 119 -8.73 -2.97 1.82
C ALA A 119 -8.21 -4.39 2.04
N TRP A 120 -7.39 -4.91 1.12
CA TRP A 120 -6.79 -6.23 1.27
C TRP A 120 -5.95 -6.36 2.53
N LEU A 121 -5.10 -5.37 2.84
CA LEU A 121 -4.31 -5.41 4.08
C LEU A 121 -5.20 -5.39 5.33
N SER A 122 -6.23 -4.54 5.34
CA SER A 122 -7.11 -4.34 6.50
C SER A 122 -7.95 -5.58 6.83
N PHE A 123 -8.16 -6.49 5.88
CA PHE A 123 -8.84 -7.77 6.14
C PHE A 123 -8.02 -8.73 7.00
N TYR A 124 -6.69 -8.66 6.96
CA TYR A 124 -5.81 -9.62 7.66
C TYR A 124 -4.97 -9.00 8.77
N LEU A 125 -4.80 -7.68 8.77
CA LEU A 125 -3.83 -6.98 9.61
C LEU A 125 -4.51 -5.87 10.41
N ASN A 126 -3.98 -5.64 11.62
CA ASN A 126 -4.33 -4.45 12.38
C ASN A 126 -3.58 -3.21 11.88
N ASP A 127 -4.03 -2.02 12.29
CA ASP A 127 -3.47 -0.74 11.87
C ASP A 127 -1.95 -0.65 12.07
N LYS A 128 -1.41 -1.13 13.19
CA LYS A 128 0.03 -1.09 13.47
C LYS A 128 0.84 -1.94 12.48
N GLN A 129 0.32 -3.11 12.10
CA GLN A 129 0.94 -3.97 11.09
C GLN A 129 0.86 -3.34 9.70
N VAL A 130 -0.28 -2.70 9.37
CA VAL A 130 -0.42 -1.94 8.11
C VAL A 130 0.58 -0.79 8.04
N GLU A 131 0.76 -0.05 9.11
CA GLU A 131 1.77 1.03 9.18
C GLU A 131 3.20 0.50 9.05
N THR A 132 3.50 -0.66 9.65
CA THR A 132 4.79 -1.33 9.52
C THR A 132 5.10 -1.69 8.06
N ILE A 133 4.09 -2.19 7.32
CA ILE A 133 4.23 -2.47 5.89
C ILE A 133 4.51 -1.18 5.11
N LYS A 134 3.74 -0.10 5.35
CA LYS A 134 3.94 1.19 4.67
C LYS A 134 5.33 1.77 4.94
N ASP A 135 5.84 1.63 6.16
CA ASP A 135 7.19 2.06 6.51
C ASP A 135 8.25 1.23 5.79
N ALA A 136 8.13 -0.09 5.82
CA ALA A 136 9.07 -0.98 5.14
C ALA A 136 9.10 -0.76 3.62
N MET A 137 7.93 -0.58 2.99
CA MET A 137 7.82 -0.29 1.54
C MET A 137 8.46 1.05 1.16
N THR A 138 8.52 2.00 2.09
CA THR A 138 9.14 3.32 1.88
C THR A 138 10.53 3.43 2.50
N TYR A 139 11.19 2.30 2.77
CA TYR A 139 12.55 2.24 3.33
C TYR A 139 12.70 3.02 4.64
N ASN A 140 11.65 3.04 5.46
CA ASN A 140 11.60 3.75 6.74
C ASN A 140 11.86 5.26 6.63
N LEU A 141 11.73 5.84 5.44
CA LEU A 141 12.04 7.25 5.17
C LEU A 141 11.23 8.20 6.05
N PHE A 142 10.01 7.83 6.42
CA PHE A 142 9.18 8.61 7.34
C PHE A 142 9.90 8.89 8.66
N HIS A 143 10.38 7.84 9.34
CA HIS A 143 11.06 7.96 10.62
C HIS A 143 12.41 8.66 10.47
N ILE A 144 13.19 8.30 9.45
CA ILE A 144 14.49 8.95 9.16
C ILE A 144 14.30 10.46 9.00
N ARG A 145 13.29 10.88 8.21
CA ARG A 145 13.03 12.31 8.00
C ARG A 145 12.48 12.99 9.24
N TYR A 146 11.62 12.33 10.00
CA TYR A 146 11.13 12.90 11.25
C TYR A 146 12.28 13.14 12.23
N ASP A 147 13.17 12.16 12.41
CA ASP A 147 14.35 12.28 13.26
C ASP A 147 15.29 13.39 12.76
N ASP A 148 15.60 13.43 11.45
CA ASP A 148 16.37 14.52 10.82
C ASP A 148 15.77 15.90 11.16
N PHE A 149 14.43 16.03 11.07
CA PHE A 149 13.73 17.28 11.40
C PHE A 149 13.83 17.65 12.88
N MET A 150 13.72 16.67 13.77
CA MET A 150 13.81 16.89 15.22
C MET A 150 15.24 17.28 15.63
N ASP A 151 16.25 16.68 15.01
CA ASP A 151 17.66 17.00 15.24
C ASP A 151 18.00 18.42 14.76
N LEU A 152 17.47 18.83 13.61
CA LEU A 152 17.67 20.17 13.05
C LEU A 152 16.92 21.25 13.83
N LEU A 153 15.77 20.91 14.44
CA LEU A 153 14.88 21.86 15.12
C LEU A 153 14.54 21.36 16.54
N PRO A 154 15.52 21.33 17.48
CA PRO A 154 15.34 20.69 18.78
C PRO A 154 14.32 21.37 19.70
N ASN A 155 14.03 22.66 19.44
CA ASN A 155 13.18 23.50 20.28
C ASN A 155 11.73 23.62 19.75
N LEU A 156 11.29 22.71 18.87
CA LEU A 156 9.91 22.72 18.38
C LEU A 156 8.91 22.49 19.52
N THR A 157 7.80 23.23 19.48
CA THR A 157 6.67 22.98 20.36
C THR A 157 5.99 21.65 20.00
N GLU A 158 5.24 21.07 20.94
CA GLU A 158 4.51 19.83 20.68
C GLU A 158 3.51 19.97 19.51
N SER A 159 2.92 21.15 19.35
CA SER A 159 2.04 21.47 18.21
C SER A 159 2.80 21.40 16.88
N ASP A 160 4.02 21.95 16.84
CA ASP A 160 4.81 21.96 15.61
C ASP A 160 5.33 20.57 15.26
N LYS A 161 5.74 19.79 16.27
CA LYS A 161 6.11 18.36 16.09
C LYS A 161 4.95 17.56 15.49
N ASN A 162 3.74 17.73 16.02
CA ASN A 162 2.54 17.08 15.49
C ASN A 162 2.26 17.51 14.04
N ARG A 163 2.47 18.79 13.70
CA ARG A 163 2.28 19.27 12.33
C ARG A 163 3.28 18.63 11.35
N VAL A 164 4.55 18.59 11.71
CA VAL A 164 5.61 17.94 10.90
C VAL A 164 5.29 16.45 10.73
N TYR A 165 4.91 15.78 11.82
CA TYR A 165 4.47 14.38 11.79
C TYR A 165 3.35 14.16 10.77
N HIS A 166 2.28 14.97 10.82
CA HIS A 166 1.15 14.86 9.89
C HIS A 166 1.56 15.08 8.43
N TRP A 167 2.41 16.08 8.14
CA TRP A 167 2.90 16.30 6.78
C TRP A 167 3.73 15.13 6.26
N LEU A 168 4.58 14.55 7.10
CA LEU A 168 5.38 13.38 6.72
C LEU A 168 4.51 12.14 6.52
N VAL A 169 3.45 11.95 7.31
CA VAL A 169 2.46 10.89 7.09
C VAL A 169 1.77 11.06 5.74
N GLU A 170 1.35 12.28 5.39
CA GLU A 170 0.75 12.56 4.08
C GLU A 170 1.74 12.34 2.93
N ALA A 171 2.99 12.78 3.08
CA ALA A 171 4.04 12.55 2.10
C ALA A 171 4.30 11.05 1.87
N ARG A 172 4.31 10.24 2.93
CA ARG A 172 4.41 8.77 2.82
C ARG A 172 3.23 8.17 2.06
N LYS A 173 2.00 8.65 2.29
CA LYS A 173 0.83 8.24 1.50
C LYS A 173 0.99 8.60 0.02
N MET A 174 1.60 9.74 -0.30
CA MET A 174 1.91 10.12 -1.69
C MET A 174 2.99 9.27 -2.33
N LYS A 175 3.99 8.79 -1.58
CA LYS A 175 5.00 7.84 -2.08
C LYS A 175 4.50 6.41 -2.26
N ASN A 176 3.48 6.03 -1.49
CA ASN A 176 2.82 4.72 -1.60
C ASN A 176 1.70 4.70 -2.65
N LYS A 177 1.45 5.83 -3.32
CA LYS A 177 0.57 5.93 -4.49
C LYS A 177 1.29 5.38 -5.69
#